data_AF-A0A0G0VQX2-F1
#
_entry.id   AF-A0A0G0VQX2-F1
#
_cell.length_a   1.000
_cell.length_b   1.000
_cell.length_c   1.000
_cell.angle_alpha   90.00
_cell.angle_beta   90.00
_cell.angle_gamma   90.00
#
_symmetry.space_group_name_H-M   'P 1'
#
loop_
_entity.id
_entity.type
_entity.pdbx_description
1 polymer ?
#
loop_
_entity_poly.entity_id
_entity_poly.type
_entity_poly.pdbx_seq_one_letter_code
_entity_poly.pdbx_strand_id
1 'polypeptide(L)'
;MGFLSAPVSNCEIFYPLQLSFVVLVGVFYLIRKKYFVSRLSRLGIIFILLGGIGNTLERVFTGCVRDYVDFFGQFRFNFFDLLVTSGVFLLIYELWKNKK
;
A
#
# COMPACT_ATOMS: atom_id res chain seq x y z
N MET A 1 -8.26 14.96 21.13
CA MET A 1 -7.43 14.42 20.04
C MET A 1 -7.90 12.99 19.79
N GLY A 2 -8.78 12.79 18.82
CA GLY A 2 -9.31 11.45 18.51
C GLY A 2 -8.40 10.72 17.51
N PHE A 3 -8.39 9.39 17.54
CA PHE A 3 -7.67 8.55 16.57
C PHE A 3 -8.28 8.58 15.15
N LEU A 4 -9.57 8.95 15.07
CA LEU A 4 -10.29 9.10 13.83
C LEU A 4 -10.44 10.58 13.53
N SER A 5 -9.92 11.00 12.38
CA SER A 5 -10.07 12.35 11.85
C SER A 5 -11.10 12.33 10.73
N ALA A 6 -11.87 13.42 10.58
CA ALA A 6 -12.70 13.58 9.40
C ALA A 6 -11.81 13.48 8.16
N PRO A 7 -12.15 12.64 7.17
CA PRO A 7 -11.34 12.51 5.97
C PRO A 7 -11.27 13.88 5.28
N VAL A 8 -10.06 14.42 5.13
CA VAL A 8 -9.87 15.73 4.51
C VAL A 8 -10.11 15.55 3.01
N SER A 9 -11.29 15.92 2.52
CA SER A 9 -11.68 15.79 1.11
C SER A 9 -11.16 16.95 0.26
N ASN A 10 -9.89 17.33 0.42
CA ASN A 10 -9.26 18.30 -0.47
C ASN A 10 -8.65 17.54 -1.65
N CYS A 11 -9.50 16.97 -2.52
CA CYS A 11 -9.09 16.30 -3.76
C CYS A 11 -8.56 17.30 -4.83
N GLU A 12 -7.93 18.40 -4.42
CA GLU A 12 -7.34 19.40 -5.34
C GLU A 12 -5.99 18.94 -5.92
N ILE A 13 -5.30 18.04 -5.22
CA ILE A 13 -4.04 17.45 -5.68
C ILE A 13 -4.36 16.22 -6.54
N PHE A 14 -4.36 16.41 -7.86
CA PHE A 14 -4.43 15.32 -8.83
C PHE A 14 -3.16 14.46 -8.71
N TYR A 15 -3.21 13.43 -7.87
CA TYR A 15 -2.12 12.47 -7.79
C TYR A 15 -2.12 11.63 -9.07
N PRO A 16 -0.99 11.55 -9.81
CA PRO A 16 -0.98 10.85 -11.08
C PRO A 16 -1.21 9.35 -10.87
N LEU A 17 -2.39 8.86 -11.29
CA LEU A 17 -2.76 7.44 -11.35
C LEU A 17 -1.66 6.57 -12.00
N GLN A 18 -0.89 7.17 -12.91
CA GLN A 18 0.25 6.57 -13.59
C GLN A 18 1.24 5.92 -12.62
N LEU A 19 1.55 6.57 -11.48
CA LEU A 19 2.53 6.04 -10.54
C LEU A 19 2.03 4.77 -9.83
N SER A 20 0.74 4.74 -9.44
CA SER A 20 0.13 3.55 -8.83
C SER A 20 0.12 2.38 -9.80
N PHE A 21 -0.17 2.66 -11.07
CA PHE A 21 -0.18 1.66 -12.12
C PHE A 21 1.22 1.08 -12.38
N VAL A 22 2.26 1.93 -12.43
CA VAL A 22 3.66 1.49 -12.58
C VAL A 22 4.08 0.56 -11.44
N VAL A 23 3.73 0.89 -10.20
CA VAL A 23 4.04 0.04 -9.04
C VAL A 23 3.32 -1.31 -9.14
N LEU A 24 2.03 -1.33 -9.48
CA LEU A 24 1.26 -2.58 -9.67
C LEU A 24 1.86 -3.45 -10.78
N VAL A 25 2.23 -2.86 -11.91
CA VAL A 25 2.89 -3.57 -13.02
C VAL A 25 4.25 -4.12 -12.58
N GLY A 26 5.04 -3.34 -11.85
CA GLY A 26 6.33 -3.77 -11.31
C GLY A 26 6.18 -4.98 -10.37
N VAL A 27 5.23 -4.92 -9.44
CA VAL A 27 4.94 -6.05 -8.53
C VAL A 27 4.48 -7.27 -9.33
N PHE A 28 3.59 -7.10 -10.31
CA PHE A 28 3.13 -8.19 -11.17
C PHE A 28 4.29 -8.84 -11.95
N TYR A 29 5.20 -8.03 -12.50
CA TYR A 29 6.41 -8.50 -13.16
C TYR A 29 7.29 -9.35 -12.22
N LEU A 30 7.50 -8.90 -10.99
CA LEU A 30 8.29 -9.65 -10.00
C LEU A 30 7.64 -10.98 -9.63
N ILE A 31 6.31 -11.04 -9.55
CA ILE A 31 5.56 -12.29 -9.37
C ILE A 31 5.82 -13.25 -10.55
N ARG A 32 5.76 -12.76 -11.79
CA ARG A 32 6.00 -13.58 -13.00
C ARG A 32 7.41 -14.15 -13.05
N LYS A 33 8.39 -13.43 -12.50
CA LYS A 33 9.78 -13.90 -12.36
C LYS A 33 9.99 -14.88 -11.20
N LYS A 34 8.95 -15.22 -10.44
CA LYS A 34 8.99 -16.17 -9.32
C LYS A 34 10.00 -15.79 -8.22
N TYR A 35 10.25 -14.50 -8.02
CA TYR A 35 11.13 -14.02 -6.94
C TYR A 35 10.56 -14.31 -5.53
N PHE A 36 9.25 -14.51 -5.41
CA PHE A 36 8.56 -14.76 -4.14
C PHE A 36 8.18 -16.23 -4.00
N VAL A 37 9.11 -17.04 -3.49
CA VAL A 37 8.96 -18.50 -3.41
C VAL A 37 8.30 -18.94 -2.10
N SER A 38 8.56 -18.23 -1.01
CA SER A 38 8.10 -18.63 0.32
C SER A 38 6.64 -18.24 0.59
N ARG A 39 6.00 -18.93 1.54
CA ARG A 39 4.64 -18.57 1.99
C ARG A 39 4.58 -17.13 2.52
N LEU A 40 5.62 -16.70 3.23
CA LEU A 40 5.67 -15.38 3.84
C LEU A 40 5.82 -14.26 2.80
N SER A 41 6.69 -14.46 1.79
CA SER A 41 6.81 -13.50 0.69
C SER A 41 5.54 -13.40 -0.15
N ARG A 42 4.85 -14.53 -0.40
CA ARG A 42 3.54 -14.51 -1.07
C ARG A 42 2.49 -13.74 -0.28
N LEU A 43 2.45 -13.91 1.04
CA LEU A 43 1.54 -13.14 1.90
C LEU A 43 1.85 -11.65 1.84
N GLY A 44 3.14 -11.27 1.88
CA GLY A 44 3.57 -9.89 1.72
C GLY A 44 3.13 -9.26 0.40
N ILE A 45 3.24 -10.02 -0.71
CA ILE A 45 2.75 -9.57 -2.01
C ILE A 45 1.24 -9.41 -2.07
N ILE A 46 0.48 -10.33 -1.47
CA ILE A 46 -0.98 -10.22 -1.39
C ILE A 46 -1.36 -8.91 -0.66
N PHE A 47 -0.68 -8.59 0.45
CA PHE A 47 -0.93 -7.36 1.19
C PHE A 47 -0.61 -6.10 0.39
N ILE A 48 0.54 -6.08 -0.29
CA ILE A 48 0.93 -4.96 -1.18
C ILE A 48 -0.09 -4.78 -2.31
N LEU A 49 -0.53 -5.87 -2.94
CA LEU A 49 -1.51 -5.80 -4.02
C LEU A 49 -2.87 -5.34 -3.51
N LEU A 50 -3.37 -5.88 -2.40
CA LEU A 50 -4.66 -5.49 -1.84
C LEU A 50 -4.67 -4.02 -1.42
N GLY A 51 -3.63 -3.56 -0.72
CA GLY A 51 -3.51 -2.15 -0.33
C GLY A 51 -3.34 -1.23 -1.56
N GLY A 52 -2.46 -1.59 -2.50
CA GLY A 52 -2.24 -0.81 -3.71
C GLY A 52 -3.47 -0.70 -4.60
N ILE A 53 -4.20 -1.81 -4.80
CA ILE A 53 -5.48 -1.82 -5.54
C ILE A 53 -6.52 -1.00 -4.79
N GLY A 54 -6.65 -1.15 -3.46
CA GLY A 54 -7.59 -0.37 -2.66
C GLY A 54 -7.40 1.13 -2.80
N ASN A 55 -6.16 1.61 -2.59
CA ASN A 55 -5.80 3.02 -2.80
C ASN A 55 -6.03 3.49 -4.24
N THR A 56 -5.79 2.63 -5.24
CA THR A 56 -6.03 2.98 -6.65
C THR A 56 -7.53 3.06 -6.97
N LEU A 57 -8.33 2.13 -6.47
CA LEU A 57 -9.79 2.16 -6.65
C LEU A 57 -10.39 3.40 -6.00
N GLU A 58 -9.95 3.76 -4.79
CA GLU A 58 -10.41 4.98 -4.14
C GLU A 58 -10.10 6.23 -4.96
N ARG A 59 -8.90 6.32 -5.55
CA ARG A 59 -8.54 7.39 -6.49
C ARG A 59 -9.45 7.40 -7.72
N VAL A 60 -9.75 6.24 -8.30
CA VAL A 60 -10.62 6.15 -9.49
C VAL A 60 -12.04 6.62 -9.19
N PHE A 61 -12.60 6.28 -8.03
CA PHE A 61 -13.98 6.63 -7.68
C PHE A 61 -14.14 8.03 -7.11
N THR A 62 -13.14 8.52 -6.37
CA THR A 62 -13.28 9.74 -5.57
C THR A 62 -12.34 10.87 -6.02
N GLY A 63 -11.39 10.59 -6.90
CA GLY A 63 -10.37 11.53 -7.36
C GLY A 63 -9.17 11.67 -6.41
N CYS A 64 -9.24 11.15 -5.18
CA CYS A 64 -8.11 11.16 -4.25
C CYS A 64 -8.12 9.93 -3.32
N VAL A 65 -7.14 9.83 -2.41
CA VAL A 65 -7.08 8.81 -1.35
C VAL A 65 -7.41 9.51 -0.03
N ARG A 66 -8.34 8.97 0.75
CA ARG A 66 -8.72 9.56 2.04
C ARG A 66 -7.95 8.91 3.17
N ASP A 67 -7.18 9.72 3.87
CA ASP A 67 -6.53 9.34 5.12
C ASP A 67 -7.46 9.66 6.30
N TYR A 68 -7.96 8.63 6.96
CA TYR A 68 -8.95 8.76 8.06
C TYR A 68 -8.40 8.34 9.42
N VAL A 69 -7.24 7.68 9.47
CA VAL A 69 -6.54 7.40 10.74
C VAL A 69 -5.54 8.51 10.98
N ASP A 70 -5.57 9.09 12.17
CA ASP A 70 -4.68 10.15 12.59
C ASP A 70 -3.92 9.73 13.86
N PHE A 71 -2.61 9.63 13.72
CA PHE A 71 -1.70 9.28 14.80
C PHE A 71 -1.19 10.57 15.45
N PHE A 72 -1.91 11.01 16.49
CA PHE A 72 -1.57 12.16 17.32
C PHE A 72 -1.28 13.47 16.56
N GLY A 73 -1.90 13.68 15.40
CA GLY A 73 -1.70 14.86 14.56
C GLY A 73 -0.37 14.88 13.80
N GLN A 74 0.41 13.79 13.84
CA GLN A 74 1.72 13.70 13.20
C GLN A 74 1.67 12.93 11.88
N PHE A 75 0.95 11.81 11.87
CA PHE A 75 0.88 10.93 10.71
C PHE A 75 -0.56 10.59 10.40
N ARG A 76 -0.97 10.83 9.16
CA ARG A 76 -2.27 10.39 8.65
C ARG A 76 -2.05 9.27 7.65
N PHE A 77 -2.87 8.24 7.76
CA PHE A 77 -2.84 7.09 6.87
C PHE A 77 -4.22 6.44 6.81
N ASN A 78 -4.38 5.50 5.90
CA ASN A 78 -5.56 4.66 5.83
C ASN A 78 -5.22 3.18 6.03
N PHE A 79 -6.25 2.33 6.03
CA PHE A 79 -6.07 0.89 6.13
C PHE A 79 -5.26 0.29 4.97
N PHE A 80 -5.38 0.84 3.76
CA PHE A 80 -4.66 0.37 2.59
C PHE A 80 -3.15 0.64 2.70
N ASP A 81 -2.73 1.75 3.30
CA ASP A 81 -1.33 2.06 3.58
C ASP A 81 -0.75 1.10 4.61
N LEU A 82 -1.53 0.71 5.63
CA LEU A 82 -1.13 -0.34 6.58
C LEU A 82 -0.94 -1.69 5.90
N LEU A 83 -1.81 -2.06 4.95
CA LEU A 83 -1.64 -3.27 4.15
C LEU A 83 -0.35 -3.22 3.32
N VAL A 84 -0.12 -2.13 2.58
CA VAL A 84 1.12 -1.98 1.80
C VAL A 84 2.35 -2.05 2.71
N THR A 85 2.36 -1.31 3.82
CA THR A 85 3.50 -1.24 4.74
C THR A 85 3.78 -2.59 5.40
N SER A 86 2.75 -3.29 5.88
CA SER A 86 2.90 -4.63 6.46
C SER A 86 3.38 -5.64 5.42
N GLY A 87 2.89 -5.56 4.18
CA GLY A 87 3.36 -6.42 3.10
C GLY A 87 4.84 -6.21 2.75
N VAL A 88 5.28 -4.95 2.68
CA VAL A 88 6.71 -4.61 2.50
C VAL A 88 7.55 -5.12 3.67
N PHE A 89 7.08 -4.95 4.91
CA PHE A 89 7.78 -5.47 6.09
C PHE A 89 7.97 -6.98 6.03
N LEU A 90 6.95 -7.74 5.63
CA LEU A 90 7.05 -9.19 5.42
C LEU A 90 8.09 -9.56 4.36
N LEU A 91 8.16 -8.81 3.26
CA LEU A 91 9.17 -9.04 2.21
C LEU A 91 10.59 -8.77 2.71
N ILE A 92 10.81 -7.66 3.42
CA ILE A 92 12.12 -7.31 3.98
C ILE A 92 12.56 -8.37 4.99
N TYR A 93 11.66 -8.78 5.88
CA TYR A 93 11.94 -9.82 6.87
C TYR A 93 12.33 -11.14 6.18
N GLU A 94 11.62 -11.54 5.12
CA GLU A 94 11.94 -12.74 4.37
C GLU A 94 13.29 -12.65 3.63
N LEU A 95 13.62 -11.49 3.06
CA LEU A 95 14.93 -11.25 2.44
C LEU A 95 16.06 -11.34 3.47
N TRP A 96 15.85 -10.79 4.67
CA TRP A 96 16.83 -10.86 5.74
C TRP A 96 17.03 -12.29 6.24
N LYS A 97 15.95 -13.07 6.35
CA LYS A 97 15.99 -14.49 6.72
C LYS A 97 16.74 -15.34 5.69
N ASN A 98 16.49 -15.13 4.39
CA ASN A 98 17.11 -15.94 3.31
C ASN A 98 18.57 -15.57 3.02
N LYS A 99 19.05 -14.43 3.52
CA LYS A 99 20.47 -14.03 3.40
C LYS A 99 21.38 -14.76 4.40
N LYS A 100 20.80 -15.45 5.38
CA LYS A 100 21.47 -16.18 6.45
C LYS A 100 21.48 -17.66 6.12
#